data_AF-A0A3R6FS51-F1
#
_entry.id   AF-A0A3R6FS51-F1
#
_cell.length_a   1.000
_cell.length_b   1.000
_cell.length_c   1.000
_cell.angle_alpha   90.00
_cell.angle_beta   90.00
_cell.angle_gamma   90.00
#
_symmetry.space_group_name_H-M   'P 1'
#
loop_
_entity.id
_entity.type
_entity.pdbx_description
1 polymer ?
#
loop_
_entity_poly.entity_id
_entity_poly.type
_entity_poly.pdbx_seq_one_letter_code
_entity_poly.pdbx_strand_id
1 'polypeptide(L)'
;MCEYLIVGVGTDDFMIRRKNRTSILSYEQRVEIVKAIRYVDEVVPENDLDKIAAYYKYGFDVMIAGEDHRMESVYIDAERELKKREWL
;
A
#
# COMPACT_ATOMS: atom_id res chain seq x y z
N MET A 1 13.67 -0.73 12.28
CA MET A 1 14.11 -1.65 11.22
C MET A 1 12.89 -2.46 10.82
N CYS A 2 12.60 -2.63 9.53
CA CYS A 2 11.45 -3.40 9.04
C CYS A 2 11.88 -4.88 8.94
N GLU A 3 11.09 -5.79 9.50
CA GLU A 3 11.37 -7.24 9.48
C GLU A 3 10.59 -7.97 8.39
N TYR A 4 9.46 -7.42 7.94
CA TYR A 4 8.61 -7.98 6.90
C TYR A 4 7.96 -6.86 6.08
N LEU A 5 8.18 -6.84 4.76
CA LEU A 5 7.69 -5.81 3.86
C LEU A 5 6.58 -6.34 2.95
N ILE A 6 5.35 -5.86 3.20
CA ILE A 6 4.19 -6.05 2.33
C ILE A 6 4.10 -4.85 1.38
N VAL A 7 4.08 -5.11 0.07
CA VAL A 7 3.91 -4.07 -0.96
C VAL A 7 2.55 -4.22 -1.65
N GLY A 8 1.69 -3.21 -1.48
CA GLY A 8 0.45 -3.08 -2.23
C GLY A 8 0.72 -2.63 -3.67
N VAL A 9 0.20 -3.37 -4.66
CA VAL A 9 0.25 -3.00 -6.07
C VAL A 9 -1.16 -2.72 -6.57
N GLY A 10 -1.42 -1.49 -7.02
CA GLY A 10 -2.73 -1.11 -7.54
C GLY A 10 -3.16 -1.98 -8.71
N THR A 11 -4.37 -2.54 -8.68
CA THR A 11 -4.94 -3.29 -9.81
C THR A 11 -5.17 -2.39 -11.03
N ASP A 12 -5.23 -2.97 -12.23
CA ASP A 12 -5.39 -2.17 -13.45
C ASP A 12 -6.68 -1.33 -13.41
N ASP A 13 -7.78 -1.94 -12.98
CA ASP A 13 -9.05 -1.22 -12.81
C ASP A 13 -8.96 -0.10 -11.77
N PHE A 14 -8.26 -0.34 -10.65
CA PHE A 14 -8.06 0.70 -9.64
C PHE A 14 -7.24 1.87 -10.18
N MET A 15 -6.15 1.58 -10.91
CA MET A 15 -5.30 2.62 -11.49
C MET A 15 -6.03 3.46 -12.54
N ILE A 16 -6.89 2.83 -13.36
CA ILE A 16 -7.77 3.53 -14.30
C ILE A 16 -8.74 4.45 -13.53
N ARG A 17 -9.46 3.93 -12.52
CA ARG A 17 -10.39 4.75 -11.72
C ARG A 17 -9.69 5.90 -10.99
N ARG A 18 -8.50 5.66 -10.43
CA ARG A 18 -7.80 6.60 -9.54
C ARG A 18 -6.96 7.65 -10.26
N LYS A 19 -6.34 7.30 -11.38
CA LYS A 19 -5.39 8.14 -12.11
C LYS A 19 -5.85 8.45 -13.54
N ASN A 20 -7.01 7.95 -13.95
CA ASN A 20 -7.59 8.15 -15.28
C ASN A 20 -6.63 7.79 -16.42
N ARG A 21 -5.83 6.74 -16.23
CA ARG A 21 -4.85 6.25 -17.21
C ARG A 21 -4.60 4.76 -17.01
N THR A 22 -4.35 4.06 -18.11
CA THR A 22 -3.90 2.66 -18.09
C THR A 22 -2.40 2.61 -17.87
N SER A 23 -1.95 1.64 -17.06
CA SER A 23 -0.53 1.32 -16.92
C SER A 23 0.00 0.67 -18.21
N ILE A 24 1.27 0.90 -18.55
CA ILE A 24 1.90 0.24 -19.70
C ILE A 24 2.04 -1.28 -19.46
N LEU A 25 2.32 -1.65 -18.21
CA LEU A 25 2.43 -3.04 -17.76
C LEU A 25 1.15 -3.45 -17.03
N SER A 26 0.69 -4.68 -17.27
CA SER A 26 -0.46 -5.24 -16.55
C SER A 26 -0.18 -5.34 -15.06
N TYR A 27 -1.23 -5.50 -14.26
CA TYR A 27 -1.12 -5.77 -12.83
C TYR A 27 -0.17 -6.94 -12.55
N GLU A 28 -0.30 -8.06 -13.27
CA GLU A 28 0.51 -9.26 -13.08
C GLU A 28 1.99 -8.99 -13.38
N GLN A 29 2.29 -8.29 -14.48
CA GLN A 29 3.67 -7.92 -14.83
C GLN A 29 4.29 -7.01 -13.77
N ARG A 30 3.52 -6.06 -13.23
CA ARG A 30 3.99 -5.18 -12.14
C ARG A 30 4.22 -5.97 -10.86
N VAL A 31 3.35 -6.92 -10.54
CA VAL A 31 3.54 -7.82 -9.39
C VAL A 31 4.81 -8.65 -9.52
N GLU A 32 5.10 -9.21 -10.69
CA GLU A 32 6.33 -9.98 -10.92
C GLU A 32 7.59 -9.14 -10.69
N ILE A 33 7.60 -7.90 -11.21
CA ILE A 33 8.72 -6.96 -11.01
C ILE A 33 8.91 -6.66 -9.52
N VAL A 34 7.82 -6.36 -8.80
CA VAL A 34 7.88 -5.99 -7.38
C VAL A 34 8.31 -7.19 -6.53
N LYS A 35 7.83 -8.40 -6.82
CA LYS A 35 8.26 -9.65 -6.15
C LYS A 35 9.73 -9.96 -6.35
N ALA A 36 10.35 -9.50 -7.43
CA ALA A 36 11.77 -9.69 -7.69
C ALA A 36 12.68 -8.75 -6.87
N ILE A 37 12.13 -7.76 -6.17
CA ILE A 37 12.90 -6.84 -5.34
C ILE A 37 13.36 -7.56 -4.07
N ARG A 38 14.68 -7.56 -3.82
CA ARG A 38 15.33 -8.29 -2.72
C ARG A 38 14.67 -8.16 -1.33
N TYR A 39 14.09 -6.99 -1.04
CA TYR A 39 13.56 -6.67 0.29
C TYR A 39 12.05 -6.85 0.39
N VAL A 40 11.37 -7.28 -0.66
CA VAL A 40 9.92 -7.47 -0.66
C VAL A 40 9.61 -8.91 -0.26
N ASP A 41 8.86 -9.07 0.82
CA ASP A 41 8.45 -10.38 1.32
C ASP A 41 7.09 -10.81 0.75
N GLU A 42 6.16 -9.87 0.60
CA GLU A 42 4.82 -10.12 0.07
C GLU A 42 4.35 -9.01 -0.87
N VAL A 43 3.65 -9.40 -1.93
CA VAL A 43 2.97 -8.46 -2.83
C VAL A 43 1.49 -8.75 -2.86
N VAL A 44 0.67 -7.73 -2.58
CA VAL A 44 -0.78 -7.85 -2.44
C VAL A 44 -1.51 -6.89 -3.39
N PRO A 45 -2.71 -7.24 -3.88
CA PRO A 45 -3.51 -6.33 -4.69
C PRO A 45 -4.01 -5.15 -3.85
N GLU A 46 -3.91 -3.95 -4.41
CA GLU A 46 -4.57 -2.74 -3.92
C GLU A 46 -5.72 -2.36 -4.86
N ASN A 47 -6.94 -2.31 -4.34
CA ASN A 47 -8.16 -2.05 -5.13
C ASN A 47 -8.80 -0.69 -4.86
N ASP A 48 -8.38 -0.05 -3.77
CA ASP A 48 -8.85 1.24 -3.27
C ASP A 48 -7.78 1.88 -2.37
N LEU A 49 -8.12 2.99 -1.72
CA LEU A 49 -7.25 3.72 -0.80
C LEU A 49 -7.58 3.49 0.68
N ASP A 50 -8.41 2.50 1.04
CA ASP A 50 -8.80 2.25 2.43
C ASP A 50 -7.65 1.59 3.20
N LYS A 51 -6.74 2.43 3.71
CA LYS A 51 -5.55 1.99 4.46
C LYS A 51 -5.92 1.37 5.81
N ILE A 52 -7.07 1.72 6.38
CA ILE A 52 -7.55 1.13 7.63
C ILE A 52 -8.05 -0.29 7.38
N ALA A 53 -8.84 -0.51 6.34
CA ALA A 53 -9.25 -1.84 5.93
C ALA A 53 -8.03 -2.71 5.56
N ALA A 54 -7.05 -2.14 4.85
CA ALA A 54 -5.80 -2.81 4.54
C ALA A 54 -5.03 -3.21 5.81
N TYR A 55 -4.96 -2.32 6.82
CA TYR A 55 -4.37 -2.63 8.12
C TYR A 55 -5.05 -3.83 8.78
N TYR A 56 -6.38 -3.83 8.90
CA TYR A 56 -7.09 -4.97 9.50
C TYR A 56 -6.94 -6.27 8.71
N LYS A 57 -6.76 -6.17 7.39
CA LYS A 57 -6.60 -7.33 6.51
C LYS A 57 -5.20 -7.94 6.60
N TYR A 58 -4.16 -7.12 6.62
CA TYR A 58 -2.77 -7.57 6.49
C TYR A 58 -1.95 -7.45 7.78
N GLY A 59 -2.43 -6.70 8.77
CA GLY A 59 -1.84 -6.65 10.12
C GLY A 59 -0.46 -5.99 10.19
N PHE A 60 -0.17 -4.98 9.35
CA PHE A 60 1.13 -4.29 9.38
C PHE A 60 1.24 -3.27 10.53
N ASP A 61 2.43 -3.11 11.10
CA ASP A 61 2.66 -2.19 12.23
C ASP A 61 2.90 -0.74 11.78
N VAL A 62 3.56 -0.57 10.62
CA VAL A 62 3.98 0.72 10.09
C VAL A 62 3.56 0.85 8.64
N MET A 63 3.01 2.01 8.29
CA MET A 63 2.73 2.39 6.90
C MET A 63 3.86 3.28 6.37
N ILE A 64 4.42 2.94 5.22
CA ILE A 64 5.45 3.75 4.54
C ILE A 64 4.84 4.31 3.25
N ALA A 65 4.90 5.63 3.09
CA ALA A 65 4.45 6.34 1.90
C ALA A 65 5.42 7.47 1.54
N GLY A 66 5.41 7.90 0.28
CA GLY A 66 6.17 9.06 -0.17
C GLY A 66 5.76 10.34 0.57
N GLU A 67 6.70 11.29 0.70
CA GLU A 67 6.46 12.55 1.41
C GLU A 67 5.34 13.39 0.77
N ASP A 68 5.12 13.20 -0.53
CA ASP A 68 4.07 13.82 -1.34
C ASP A 68 2.65 13.46 -0.89
N HIS A 69 2.48 12.37 -0.12
CA HIS A 69 1.18 11.92 0.37
C HIS A 69 0.86 12.37 1.80
N ARG A 70 1.78 13.02 2.52
CA ARG A 70 1.62 13.35 3.95
C ARG A 70 0.44 14.27 4.26
N MET A 71 -0.01 15.06 3.29
CA MET A 71 -1.13 16.00 3.45
C MET A 71 -2.48 15.40 3.01
N GLU A 72 -2.51 14.19 2.46
CA GLU A 72 -3.75 13.52 2.06
C GLU A 72 -4.45 12.90 3.29
N SER A 73 -5.75 13.17 3.45
CA SER A 73 -6.52 12.74 4.62
C SER A 73 -6.46 11.24 4.88
N VAL A 74 -6.46 10.44 3.82
CA VAL A 74 -6.33 8.98 3.87
C VAL A 74 -5.09 8.53 4.66
N TYR A 75 -3.94 9.18 4.45
CA TYR A 75 -2.70 8.82 5.12
C TYR A 75 -2.65 9.38 6.55
N ILE A 76 -3.17 10.59 6.75
CA ILE A 76 -3.27 11.22 8.08
C ILE A 76 -4.14 10.36 9.01
N ASP A 77 -5.29 9.89 8.53
CA ASP A 77 -6.20 9.08 9.33
C ASP A 77 -5.65 7.69 9.59
N ALA A 78 -4.94 7.09 8.62
CA ALA A 78 -4.21 5.84 8.80
C ALA A 78 -3.10 5.96 9.86
N GLU A 79 -2.26 6.99 9.79
CA GLU A 79 -1.23 7.25 10.79
C GLU A 79 -1.81 7.45 12.19
N ARG A 80 -2.94 8.18 12.30
CA ARG A 80 -3.63 8.38 13.58
C ARG A 80 -4.12 7.06 14.17
N GLU A 81 -4.71 6.18 13.35
CA GLU A 81 -5.22 4.90 13.84
C GLU A 81 -4.10 3.97 14.28
N LEU A 82 -2.98 3.92 13.54
CA LEU A 82 -1.81 3.12 13.91
C LEU A 82 -1.16 3.62 15.21
N LYS A 83 -1.00 4.94 15.37
CA LYS A 83 -0.41 5.56 16.59
C LYS A 83 -1.21 5.33 17.87
N LYS A 84 -2.54 5.19 17.79
CA LYS A 84 -3.37 4.87 18.98
C LYS A 84 -2.98 3.54 19.62
N ARG A 85 -2.37 2.64 18.84
CA ARG A 85 -2.12 1.25 19.24
C ARG A 85 -0.69 0.99 19.74
N GLU A 86 0.23 1.94 19.57
CA GLU A 86 1.59 1.88 20.16
C GLU A 86 1.61 2.03 21.70
N TRP A 87 0.47 2.30 22.34
CA TRP A 87 0.34 2.53 23.79
C TRP A 87 -0.41 1.40 24.54
N LEU A 88 -0.46 0.19 23.99
CA LEU A 88 -0.90 -1.05 24.66
C LEU A 88 0.22 -2.08 24.64
#